data_AF-A0A372RB63-F1
#
_entry.id   AF-A0A372RB63-F1
#
_cell.length_a   1.000
_cell.length_b   1.000
_cell.length_c   1.000
_cell.angle_alpha   90.00
_cell.angle_beta   90.00
_cell.angle_gamma   90.00
#
_symmetry.space_group_name_H-M   'P 1'
#
loop_
_entity.id
_entity.type
_entity.pdbx_description
1 polymer ?
#
loop_
_entity_poly.entity_id
_entity_poly.type
_entity_poly.pdbx_seq_one_letter_code
_entity_poly.pdbx_strand_id
1 'polypeptide(L)'
;MVNAIPLQKRATEFGKCPPVSDTPIQPEQISVSISPDPVVPGQTVTFNVTGTLSKEITDEYKLVIGLTDLSGTTYAAFIEDVPSTKPNTPFNVVKTKSIPKNLPQSYAIGVGISTLNKPPDVIGCALAVVGGSSSNTASYPIA
;
A
#
# COMPACT_ATOMS: atom_id res chain seq x y z
N MET A 1 14.36 -18.31 -32.45
CA MET A 1 14.85 -17.14 -31.70
C MET A 1 13.76 -16.73 -30.72
N VAL A 2 13.93 -17.01 -29.44
CA VAL A 2 13.06 -16.48 -28.40
C VAL A 2 13.59 -15.08 -28.08
N ASN A 3 12.92 -14.04 -28.56
CA ASN A 3 13.13 -12.70 -28.03
C ASN A 3 12.54 -12.66 -26.63
N ALA A 4 13.33 -13.07 -25.64
CA ALA A 4 13.04 -12.77 -24.25
C ALA A 4 13.24 -11.26 -24.10
N ILE A 5 12.15 -10.51 -24.20
CA ILE A 5 12.11 -9.14 -23.67
C ILE A 5 12.59 -9.27 -22.23
N PRO A 6 13.67 -8.56 -21.82
CA PRO A 6 14.13 -8.61 -20.45
C PRO A 6 12.93 -8.22 -19.59
N LEU A 7 12.44 -9.16 -18.78
CA LEU A 7 11.44 -8.93 -17.77
C LEU A 7 12.12 -8.03 -16.75
N GLN A 8 12.16 -6.73 -17.03
CA GLN A 8 12.62 -5.72 -16.10
C GLN A 8 11.72 -5.89 -14.88
N LYS A 9 12.25 -6.58 -13.88
CA LYS A 9 11.63 -6.78 -12.58
C LYS A 9 11.53 -5.40 -11.96
N ARG A 10 10.48 -4.66 -12.30
CA ARG A 10 10.24 -3.33 -11.75
C ARG A 10 9.87 -3.55 -10.29
N ALA A 11 10.67 -2.98 -9.40
CA ALA A 11 10.34 -2.93 -7.99
C ALA A 11 9.02 -2.19 -7.83
N THR A 12 8.22 -2.62 -6.88
CA THR A 12 6.94 -1.98 -6.58
C THR A 12 7.21 -0.71 -5.78
N GLU A 13 6.92 0.45 -6.37
CA GLU A 13 7.12 1.75 -5.73
C GLU A 13 5.86 2.20 -5.00
N PHE A 14 5.97 2.36 -3.68
CA PHE A 14 4.90 2.87 -2.82
C PHE A 14 5.04 4.38 -2.63
N GLY A 15 4.04 5.12 -3.10
CA GLY A 15 3.93 6.57 -2.95
C GLY A 15 2.90 6.97 -1.91
N LYS A 16 2.69 8.28 -1.81
CA LYS A 16 1.62 8.89 -0.99
C LYS A 16 0.25 8.47 -1.52
N CYS A 17 -0.67 8.23 -0.60
CA CYS A 17 -2.07 8.06 -0.97
C CYS A 17 -2.67 9.40 -1.44
N PRO A 18 -3.59 9.38 -2.41
CA PRO A 18 -4.31 10.58 -2.82
C PRO A 18 -5.13 11.13 -1.63
N PRO A 19 -5.43 12.44 -1.63
CA PRO A 19 -6.32 13.02 -0.63
C PRO A 19 -7.69 12.34 -0.69
N VAL A 20 -8.19 11.92 0.48
CA VAL A 20 -9.51 11.31 0.60
C VAL A 20 -10.54 12.44 0.59
N SER A 21 -11.41 12.47 -0.41
CA SER A 21 -12.58 13.36 -0.44
C SER A 21 -13.33 13.20 0.88
N ASP A 22 -13.71 14.33 1.49
CA ASP A 22 -14.38 14.44 2.80
C ASP A 22 -13.49 14.36 4.06
N THR A 23 -12.17 14.29 3.92
CA THR A 23 -11.25 14.43 5.07
C THR A 23 -10.36 15.68 4.94
N PRO A 24 -10.22 16.50 5.99
CA PRO A 24 -9.42 17.73 5.93
C PRO A 24 -7.89 17.48 5.99
N ILE A 25 -7.44 16.24 6.24
CA ILE A 25 -6.03 15.92 6.47
C ILE A 25 -5.66 14.71 5.61
N GLN A 26 -4.66 14.88 4.75
CA GLN A 26 -4.07 13.77 4.01
C GLN A 26 -3.34 12.84 4.99
N PRO A 27 -3.54 11.51 4.92
CA PRO A 27 -2.81 10.58 5.78
C PRO A 27 -1.30 10.70 5.55
N GLU A 28 -0.53 10.50 6.62
CA GLU A 28 0.93 10.54 6.53
C GLU A 28 1.44 9.35 5.72
N GLN A 29 2.54 9.55 4.99
CA GLN A 29 3.12 8.48 4.19
C GLN A 29 3.78 7.44 5.10
N ILE A 30 3.37 6.18 4.96
CA ILE A 30 4.10 5.04 5.54
C ILE A 30 5.02 4.42 4.49
N SER A 31 6.05 3.72 4.93
CA SER A 31 6.96 2.99 4.05
C SER A 31 6.53 1.53 3.97
N VAL A 32 6.43 1.00 2.76
CA VAL A 32 6.05 -0.40 2.51
C VAL A 32 7.07 -1.04 1.59
N SER A 33 7.52 -2.23 1.95
CA SER A 33 8.31 -3.11 1.10
C SER A 33 7.66 -4.48 1.06
N ILE A 34 7.80 -5.17 -0.07
CA ILE A 34 7.16 -6.46 -0.31
C ILE A 34 8.17 -7.52 -0.76
N SER A 35 7.89 -8.79 -0.47
CA SER A 35 8.70 -9.92 -0.94
C SER A 35 7.84 -11.16 -1.18
N PRO A 36 7.85 -11.77 -2.38
CA PRO A 36 8.61 -11.35 -3.57
C PRO A 36 8.09 -10.04 -4.19
N ASP A 37 8.99 -9.32 -4.87
CA ASP A 37 8.71 -8.08 -5.61
C ASP A 37 9.09 -8.25 -7.10
N PRO A 38 8.18 -7.97 -8.06
CA PRO A 38 6.75 -7.68 -7.87
C PRO A 38 5.98 -8.88 -7.32
N VAL A 39 4.79 -8.62 -6.77
CA VAL A 39 3.88 -9.66 -6.28
C VAL A 39 3.59 -10.66 -7.39
N VAL A 40 3.69 -11.95 -7.06
CA VAL A 40 3.33 -13.04 -7.95
C VAL A 40 1.94 -13.57 -7.57
N PRO A 41 0.95 -13.51 -8.47
CA PRO A 41 -0.40 -14.01 -8.20
C PRO A 41 -0.38 -15.48 -7.77
N GLY A 42 -1.19 -15.82 -6.76
CA GLY A 42 -1.26 -17.18 -6.21
C GLY A 42 -0.11 -17.57 -5.27
N GLN A 43 0.85 -16.68 -5.03
CA GLN A 43 1.91 -16.91 -4.06
C GLN A 43 1.68 -16.14 -2.76
N THR A 44 2.47 -16.49 -1.77
CA THR A 44 2.52 -15.76 -0.50
C THR A 44 3.47 -14.56 -0.63
N VAL A 45 3.01 -13.40 -0.19
CA VAL A 45 3.78 -12.16 -0.15
C VAL A 45 3.93 -11.69 1.30
N THR A 46 5.14 -11.31 1.66
CA THR A 46 5.46 -10.64 2.92
C THR A 46 5.40 -9.13 2.69
N PHE A 47 4.60 -8.44 3.48
CA PHE A 47 4.52 -6.98 3.57
C PHE A 47 5.28 -6.54 4.81
N ASN A 48 6.25 -5.66 4.64
CA ASN A 48 6.97 -5.00 5.71
C ASN A 48 6.58 -3.52 5.69
N VAL A 49 5.87 -3.09 6.72
CA VAL A 49 5.26 -1.76 6.86
C VAL A 49 5.93 -1.05 8.02
N THR A 50 6.55 0.08 7.75
CA THR A 50 7.24 0.90 8.74
C THR A 50 6.82 2.35 8.63
N GLY A 51 6.89 3.09 9.71
CA GLY A 51 6.65 4.53 9.66
C GLY A 51 6.79 5.20 11.01
N THR A 52 6.63 6.51 11.00
CA THR A 52 6.53 7.36 12.17
C THR A 52 5.34 8.28 11.94
N LEU A 53 4.30 8.17 12.75
CA LEU A 53 3.07 8.94 12.60
C LEU A 53 2.98 10.00 13.71
N SER A 54 2.47 11.17 13.37
CA SER A 54 2.19 12.26 14.32
C SER A 54 1.02 11.94 15.25
N LYS A 55 0.09 11.07 14.81
CA LYS A 55 -1.01 10.55 15.62
C LYS A 55 -0.60 9.27 16.35
N GLU A 56 -1.22 9.06 17.51
CA GLU A 56 -1.13 7.81 18.25
C GLU A 56 -1.80 6.66 17.50
N ILE A 57 -1.17 5.49 17.47
CA ILE A 57 -1.80 4.24 17.05
C ILE A 57 -2.36 3.60 18.32
N THR A 58 -3.69 3.61 18.46
CA THR A 58 -4.42 2.91 19.53
C THR A 58 -4.86 1.52 19.08
N ASP A 59 -5.40 0.73 20.01
CA ASP A 59 -5.87 -0.65 19.74
C ASP A 59 -7.05 -0.71 18.74
N GLU A 60 -7.72 0.43 18.48
CA GLU A 60 -8.78 0.57 17.49
C GLU A 60 -8.26 0.59 16.05
N TYR A 61 -6.99 0.96 15.85
CA TYR A 61 -6.39 0.98 14.53
C TYR A 61 -6.02 -0.43 14.09
N LYS A 62 -6.10 -0.62 12.77
CA LYS A 62 -5.73 -1.85 12.08
C LYS A 62 -4.86 -1.50 10.88
N LEU A 63 -3.95 -2.42 10.56
CA LEU A 63 -3.27 -2.42 9.29
C LEU A 63 -4.22 -3.03 8.25
N VAL A 64 -4.60 -2.22 7.26
CA VAL A 64 -5.45 -2.63 6.15
C VAL A 64 -4.59 -2.71 4.89
N ILE A 65 -4.60 -3.86 4.23
CA ILE A 65 -3.91 -4.08 2.95
C ILE A 65 -4.97 -4.45 1.92
N GLY A 66 -5.16 -3.62 0.90
CA GLY A 66 -6.12 -3.81 -0.18
C GLY A 66 -5.41 -4.00 -1.51
N LEU A 67 -5.89 -4.96 -2.30
CA LEU A 67 -5.51 -5.14 -3.70
C LEU A 67 -6.75 -4.88 -4.56
N THR A 68 -6.70 -3.84 -5.38
CA THR A 68 -7.82 -3.42 -6.22
C THR A 68 -7.38 -3.26 -7.68
N ASP A 69 -8.27 -3.40 -8.64
CA ASP A 69 -7.97 -2.89 -9.99
C ASP A 69 -8.09 -1.36 -10.05
N LEU A 70 -7.74 -0.80 -11.20
CA LEU A 70 -7.85 0.63 -11.48
C LEU A 70 -9.32 1.10 -11.63
N SER A 71 -10.27 0.18 -11.69
CA SER A 71 -11.72 0.45 -11.69
C SER A 71 -12.31 0.43 -10.28
N GLY A 72 -11.51 0.11 -9.25
CA GLY A 72 -11.92 0.04 -7.85
C GLY A 72 -12.46 -1.32 -7.40
N THR A 73 -12.43 -2.35 -8.25
CA THR A 73 -12.84 -3.70 -7.84
C THR A 73 -11.81 -4.26 -6.87
N THR A 74 -12.24 -4.70 -5.70
CA THR A 74 -11.36 -5.31 -4.70
C THR A 74 -11.19 -6.81 -4.96
N TYR A 75 -9.94 -7.26 -5.07
CA TYR A 75 -9.57 -8.67 -5.25
C TYR A 75 -9.18 -9.34 -3.93
N ALA A 76 -8.57 -8.57 -3.04
CA ALA A 76 -8.25 -9.01 -1.69
C ALA A 76 -8.20 -7.81 -0.75
N ALA A 77 -8.66 -8.03 0.47
CA ALA A 77 -8.50 -7.11 1.58
C ALA A 77 -8.08 -7.90 2.81
N PHE A 78 -7.04 -7.43 3.49
CA PHE A 78 -6.51 -8.03 4.70
C PHE A 78 -6.56 -7.00 5.82
N ILE A 79 -7.02 -7.44 6.99
CA ILE A 79 -7.10 -6.61 8.19
C ILE A 79 -6.23 -7.30 9.24
N GLU A 80 -5.27 -6.56 9.76
CA GLU A 80 -4.28 -7.04 10.69
C GLU A 80 -4.14 -6.12 11.88
N ASP A 81 -3.76 -6.66 13.04
CA ASP A 81 -3.35 -5.85 14.17
C ASP A 81 -2.00 -5.17 13.89
N VAL A 82 -1.91 -3.92 14.35
CA VAL A 82 -0.73 -3.06 14.37
C VAL A 82 -0.39 -2.79 15.84
N PRO A 83 0.89 -2.76 16.25
CA PRO A 83 1.25 -2.43 17.61
C PRO A 83 0.85 -0.99 17.94
N SER A 84 0.31 -0.79 19.13
CA SER A 84 -0.04 0.54 19.62
C SER A 84 1.24 1.34 19.91
N THR A 85 1.27 2.59 19.45
CA THR A 85 2.45 3.46 19.54
C THR A 85 2.06 4.89 19.84
N LYS A 86 2.83 5.54 20.72
CA LYS A 86 2.69 6.97 20.98
C LYS A 86 2.99 7.81 19.73
N PRO A 87 2.50 9.06 19.68
CA PRO A 87 2.87 10.03 18.65
C PRO A 87 4.38 10.10 18.41
N ASN A 88 4.77 10.25 17.14
CA ASN A 88 6.15 10.38 16.68
C ASN A 88 7.07 9.21 17.07
N THR A 89 6.51 8.04 17.36
CA THR A 89 7.27 6.82 17.66
C THR A 89 7.34 5.95 16.41
N PRO A 90 8.52 5.41 16.04
CA PRO A 90 8.63 4.51 14.91
C PRO A 90 7.92 3.18 15.20
N PHE A 91 7.22 2.66 14.19
CA PHE A 91 6.61 1.34 14.23
C PHE A 91 7.14 0.46 13.07
N ASN A 92 7.07 -0.86 13.26
CA ASN A 92 7.40 -1.86 12.25
C ASN A 92 6.43 -3.03 12.37
N VAL A 93 5.80 -3.40 11.25
CA VAL A 93 4.88 -4.53 11.14
C VAL A 93 5.23 -5.36 9.93
N VAL A 94 5.48 -6.65 10.16
CA VAL A 94 5.72 -7.63 9.10
C VAL A 94 4.56 -8.61 9.06
N LYS A 95 3.87 -8.71 7.91
CA LYS A 95 2.71 -9.58 7.71
C LYS A 95 2.79 -10.34 6.40
N THR A 96 2.45 -11.62 6.47
CA THR A 96 2.53 -12.54 5.34
C THR A 96 1.11 -12.88 4.86
N LYS A 97 0.84 -12.71 3.57
CA LYS A 97 -0.50 -12.89 2.97
C LYS A 97 -0.47 -13.69 1.69
N SER A 98 -1.45 -14.59 1.55
CA SER A 98 -1.65 -15.35 0.31
C SER A 98 -2.39 -14.49 -0.69
N ILE A 99 -1.77 -14.25 -1.84
CA ILE A 99 -2.32 -13.39 -2.88
C ILE A 99 -3.23 -14.21 -3.80
N PRO A 100 -4.41 -13.70 -4.20
CA PRO A 100 -5.28 -14.37 -5.15
C PRO A 100 -4.59 -14.63 -6.50
N LYS A 101 -4.95 -15.74 -7.16
CA LYS A 101 -4.42 -16.09 -8.49
C LYS A 101 -4.95 -15.20 -9.61
N ASN A 102 -6.13 -14.62 -9.42
CA ASN A 102 -6.88 -13.85 -10.40
C ASN A 102 -6.60 -12.34 -10.33
N LEU A 103 -5.39 -11.93 -9.92
CA LEU A 103 -5.00 -10.52 -10.03
C LEU A 103 -4.90 -10.13 -11.52
N PRO A 104 -5.45 -8.96 -11.90
CA PRO A 104 -5.34 -8.46 -13.26
C PRO A 104 -3.90 -8.03 -13.58
N GLN A 105 -3.62 -7.76 -14.85
CA GLN A 105 -2.30 -7.30 -15.28
C GLN A 105 -1.90 -5.96 -14.67
N SER A 106 -2.87 -5.07 -14.41
CA SER A 106 -2.66 -3.78 -13.75
C SER A 106 -3.58 -3.67 -12.54
N TYR A 107 -3.01 -3.40 -11.37
CA TYR A 107 -3.73 -3.27 -10.10
C TYR A 107 -3.02 -2.29 -9.18
N ALA A 108 -3.74 -1.83 -8.15
CA ALA A 108 -3.21 -1.02 -7.07
C ALA A 108 -3.11 -1.84 -5.78
N ILE A 109 -2.08 -1.53 -4.99
CA ILE A 109 -1.89 -2.03 -3.63
C ILE A 109 -2.00 -0.82 -2.70
N GLY A 110 -3.09 -0.77 -1.94
CA GLY A 110 -3.28 0.21 -0.87
C GLY A 110 -2.89 -0.41 0.47
N VAL A 111 -2.08 0.29 1.25
CA VAL A 111 -1.73 -0.09 2.62
C VAL A 111 -2.03 1.09 3.51
N GLY A 112 -2.80 0.88 4.58
CA GLY A 112 -3.19 1.95 5.49
C GLY A 112 -3.24 1.51 6.94
N ILE A 113 -3.00 2.47 7.83
CA ILE A 113 -3.33 2.35 9.26
C ILE A 113 -4.63 3.12 9.47
N SER A 114 -5.70 2.39 9.74
CA SER A 114 -7.03 3.00 9.88
C SER A 114 -7.89 2.33 10.94
N THR A 115 -8.85 3.07 11.48
CA THR A 115 -9.97 2.47 12.20
C THR A 115 -10.93 1.80 11.20
N LEU A 116 -11.77 0.88 11.70
CA LEU A 116 -12.81 0.22 10.90
C LEU A 116 -14.18 0.93 11.01
N ASN A 117 -14.22 2.12 11.63
CA ASN A 117 -15.42 2.94 11.79
C ASN A 117 -15.85 3.57 10.47
N LYS A 118 -17.07 4.13 10.43
CA LYS A 118 -17.59 4.87 9.26
C LYS A 118 -17.88 6.32 9.67
N PRO A 119 -17.16 7.32 9.13
CA PRO A 119 -16.01 7.19 8.21
C PRO A 119 -14.76 6.62 8.90
N PRO A 120 -13.87 5.94 8.16
CA PRO A 120 -12.61 5.45 8.72
C PRO A 120 -11.66 6.62 8.99
N ASP A 121 -11.00 6.63 10.15
CA ASP A 121 -9.88 7.54 10.39
C ASP A 121 -8.60 6.87 9.87
N VAL A 122 -8.06 7.38 8.76
CA VAL A 122 -6.83 6.88 8.14
C VAL A 122 -5.69 7.81 8.53
N ILE A 123 -4.72 7.29 9.27
CA ILE A 123 -3.64 8.10 9.85
C ILE A 123 -2.30 7.89 9.15
N GLY A 124 -2.11 6.72 8.54
CA GLY A 124 -0.95 6.39 7.73
C GLY A 124 -1.38 5.68 6.46
N CYS A 125 -0.75 5.97 5.32
CA CYS A 125 -1.13 5.39 4.04
C CYS A 125 0.03 5.32 3.04
N ALA A 126 0.04 4.26 2.24
CA ALA A 126 0.93 4.05 1.11
C ALA A 126 0.17 3.38 -0.05
N LEU A 127 0.43 3.84 -1.27
CA LEU A 127 -0.22 3.32 -2.48
C LEU A 127 0.82 2.99 -3.55
N ALA A 128 0.72 1.82 -4.14
CA ALA A 128 1.51 1.44 -5.32
C ALA A 128 0.59 1.02 -6.46
N VAL A 129 0.99 1.28 -7.71
CA VAL A 129 0.33 0.77 -8.92
C VAL A 129 1.27 -0.18 -9.62
N VAL A 130 0.87 -1.44 -9.74
CA VAL A 130 1.63 -2.50 -10.40
C VAL A 130 1.08 -2.71 -11.80
N GLY A 131 1.97 -2.89 -12.78
CA GLY A 131 1.59 -3.21 -14.16
C GLY A 131 0.95 -2.06 -14.94
N GLY A 132 0.93 -0.85 -14.38
CA GLY A 132 0.71 0.36 -15.17
C GLY A 132 1.98 0.70 -15.94
N SER A 133 1.87 1.00 -17.23
CA SER A 133 2.94 1.73 -17.94
C SER A 133 3.24 2.98 -17.11
N SER A 134 4.51 3.18 -16.75
CA SER A 134 4.98 4.32 -15.95
C SER A 134 4.59 5.63 -16.63
N SER A 135 3.40 6.15 -16.29
CA SER A 135 3.00 7.50 -16.59
C SER A 135 3.71 8.39 -15.57
N ASN A 136 4.82 8.99 -16.03
CA ASN A 136 5.52 10.11 -15.40
C ASN A 136 4.66 10.83 -14.35
N THR A 137 4.95 10.64 -13.06
CA THR A 137 4.69 11.72 -12.10
C THR A 137 5.58 12.86 -12.52
N ALA A 138 4.97 13.86 -13.14
CA ALA A 138 5.61 15.09 -13.55
C ALA A 138 6.43 15.64 -12.37
N SER A 139 7.75 15.63 -12.51
CA SER A 139 8.60 16.59 -11.83
C SER A 139 8.14 17.95 -12.30
N TYR A 140 7.38 18.67 -11.47
CA TYR A 140 7.15 20.09 -11.72
C TYR A 140 8.51 20.79 -11.57
N PRO A 141 9.07 21.42 -12.63
CA PRO A 141 10.16 22.34 -12.42
C PRO A 141 9.57 23.57 -11.71
N ILE A 142 10.18 23.92 -10.58
CA ILE A 142 10.10 25.25 -9.99
C ILE A 142 10.54 26.27 -11.05
N ALA A 143 9.65 27.21 -11.37
CA ALA A 143 9.95 28.45 -12.07
C ALA A 143 9.72 29.62 -11.08
#